data_AF-A0A0L6UZD0-F1
#
_entry.id   AF-A0A0L6UZD0-F1
#
_cell.length_a   1.000
_cell.length_b   1.000
_cell.length_c   1.000
_cell.angle_alpha   90.00
_cell.angle_beta   90.00
_cell.angle_gamma   90.00
#
_symmetry.space_group_name_H-M   'P 1'
#
loop_
_entity.id
_entity.type
_entity.pdbx_description
1 polymer ?
#
loop_
_entity_poly.entity_id
_entity_poly.type
_entity_poly.pdbx_seq_one_letter_code
_entity_poly.pdbx_strand_id
1 'polypeptide(L)'
;MIHFSIIMQDETFIILAFLTIEKREVWLALFNLTPWIFQTKINKIAAYQDGLKLHITHLLYKLIPKNAQWANKPKVNMLLHLPDSIKRFGPASQFSTEKV
;
A
#
# COMPACT_ATOMS: atom_id res chain seq x y z
N MET A 1 1.11 -11.35 -11.45
CA MET A 1 1.59 -11.11 -10.06
C MET A 1 3.12 -11.23 -9.93
N ILE A 2 3.77 -12.30 -10.44
CA ILE A 2 5.24 -12.42 -10.44
C ILE A 2 5.92 -11.26 -11.20
N HIS A 3 5.36 -10.84 -12.33
CA HIS A 3 5.89 -9.72 -13.13
C HIS A 3 5.85 -8.36 -12.38
N PHE A 4 4.76 -8.05 -11.68
CA PHE A 4 4.62 -6.80 -10.92
C PHE A 4 5.53 -6.77 -9.69
N SER A 5 5.66 -7.91 -9.01
CA SER A 5 6.57 -8.04 -7.86
C SER A 5 8.05 -7.90 -8.24
N ILE A 6 8.46 -8.40 -9.41
CA ILE A 6 9.85 -8.30 -9.89
C ILE A 6 10.18 -6.86 -10.33
N ILE A 7 9.29 -6.20 -11.08
CA ILE A 7 9.49 -4.81 -11.51
C ILE A 7 9.56 -3.86 -10.30
N MET A 8 8.67 -4.05 -9.33
CA MET A 8 8.69 -3.30 -8.06
C MET A 8 9.89 -3.65 -7.16
N GLN A 9 10.66 -4.70 -7.43
CA GLN A 9 11.85 -5.02 -6.62
C GLN A 9 13.12 -4.38 -7.19
N ASP A 10 13.29 -4.41 -8.51
CA ASP A 10 14.52 -3.94 -9.16
C ASP A 10 14.63 -2.41 -9.19
N GLU A 11 13.57 -1.71 -9.60
CA GLU A 11 13.55 -0.24 -9.65
C GLU A 11 13.59 0.39 -8.26
N THR A 12 13.01 -0.31 -7.29
CA THR A 12 12.94 0.11 -5.90
C THR A 12 14.31 0.14 -5.23
N PHE A 13 15.16 -0.85 -5.51
CA PHE A 13 16.50 -0.90 -4.95
C PHE A 13 17.35 0.30 -5.41
N ILE A 14 17.25 0.63 -6.70
CA ILE A 14 17.95 1.77 -7.29
C ILE A 14 17.45 3.07 -6.66
N ILE A 15 16.13 3.28 -6.58
CA ILE A 15 15.54 4.51 -6.01
C ILE A 15 15.88 4.62 -4.51
N LEU A 16 15.82 3.53 -3.74
CA LEU A 16 16.15 3.50 -2.31
C LEU A 16 17.59 3.92 -2.03
N ALA A 17 18.54 3.60 -2.92
CA ALA A 17 19.94 3.95 -2.76
C ALA A 17 20.18 5.47 -2.78
N PHE A 18 19.37 6.23 -3.53
CA PHE A 18 19.51 7.69 -3.67
C PHE A 18 18.60 8.51 -2.73
N LEU A 19 17.76 7.85 -1.93
CA LEU A 19 16.85 8.53 -0.99
C LEU A 19 17.52 8.82 0.36
N THR A 20 17.14 9.95 0.96
CA THR A 20 17.45 10.22 2.36
C THR A 20 16.81 9.15 3.26
N ILE A 21 17.43 8.87 4.41
CA ILE A 21 16.99 7.84 5.38
C ILE A 21 15.49 7.99 5.67
N GLU A 22 15.05 9.22 5.89
CA GLU A 22 13.65 9.46 6.23
C GLU A 22 12.68 9.25 5.04
N LYS A 23 13.11 9.46 3.79
CA LYS A 23 12.27 9.17 2.61
C LYS A 23 12.24 7.66 2.38
N ARG A 24 13.38 7.00 2.56
CA ARG A 24 13.51 5.53 2.51
C ARG A 24 12.52 4.86 3.45
N GLU A 25 12.35 5.33 4.67
CA GLU A 25 11.35 4.81 5.63
C GLU A 25 9.91 4.87 5.11
N VAL A 26 9.52 5.98 4.46
CA VAL A 26 8.17 6.13 3.87
C VAL A 26 8.00 5.16 2.71
N TRP A 27 9.03 5.02 1.86
CA TRP A 27 9.01 4.08 0.75
C TRP A 27 8.94 2.63 1.22
N LEU A 28 9.70 2.25 2.24
CA LEU A 28 9.62 0.90 2.84
C LEU A 28 8.22 0.62 3.40
N ALA A 29 7.60 1.59 4.08
CA ALA A 29 6.21 1.46 4.54
C ALA A 29 5.23 1.26 3.38
N LEU A 30 5.45 1.93 2.24
CA LEU A 30 4.63 1.77 1.03
C LEU A 30 4.83 0.38 0.38
N PHE A 31 6.06 -0.10 0.29
CA PHE A 31 6.35 -1.44 -0.25
C PHE A 31 5.76 -2.54 0.64
N ASN A 32 5.82 -2.38 1.96
CA ASN A 32 5.20 -3.32 2.90
C ASN A 32 3.67 -3.34 2.77
N LEU A 33 3.02 -2.23 2.39
CA LEU A 33 1.59 -2.16 2.16
C LEU A 33 1.17 -2.78 0.81
N THR A 34 2.00 -2.66 -0.22
CA THR A 34 1.73 -3.11 -1.59
C THR A 34 1.23 -4.57 -1.70
N PRO A 35 1.86 -5.59 -1.08
CA PRO A 35 1.39 -6.97 -1.18
C PRO A 35 0.00 -7.18 -0.58
N TRP A 36 -0.37 -6.40 0.44
CA TRP A 36 -1.73 -6.46 1.00
C TRP A 36 -2.78 -5.95 0.02
N ILE A 37 -2.48 -4.89 -0.73
CA ILE A 37 -3.41 -4.29 -1.71
C ILE A 37 -3.61 -5.21 -2.92
N PHE A 38 -2.53 -5.80 -3.43
CA PHE A 38 -2.54 -6.61 -4.65
C PHE A 38 -2.80 -8.11 -4.40
N GLN A 39 -3.19 -8.49 -3.19
CA GLN A 39 -3.51 -9.87 -2.87
C GLN A 39 -4.78 -10.34 -3.60
N THR A 40 -4.67 -11.40 -4.39
CA THR A 40 -5.77 -11.92 -5.22
C THR A 40 -6.73 -12.86 -4.47
N LYS A 41 -6.26 -13.45 -3.37
CA LYS A 41 -7.04 -14.39 -2.53
C LYS A 41 -6.92 -14.02 -1.06
N ILE A 42 -8.06 -13.76 -0.41
CA ILE A 42 -8.15 -13.44 1.01
C ILE A 42 -8.83 -14.61 1.73
N ASN A 43 -8.07 -15.35 2.54
CA ASN A 43 -8.59 -16.55 3.23
C ASN A 43 -9.34 -16.19 4.53
N LYS A 44 -8.81 -15.24 5.30
CA LYS A 44 -9.40 -14.78 6.58
C LYS A 44 -9.58 -13.27 6.54
N ILE A 45 -10.79 -12.82 6.22
CA ILE A 45 -11.09 -11.39 6.01
C ILE A 45 -10.83 -10.52 7.24
N ALA A 46 -11.09 -11.02 8.45
CA ALA A 46 -10.84 -10.29 9.69
C ALA A 46 -9.34 -10.01 9.92
N ALA A 47 -8.52 -11.07 9.91
CA ALA A 47 -7.07 -10.94 10.05
C ALA A 47 -6.43 -10.11 8.92
N TYR A 48 -6.96 -10.25 7.69
CA TYR A 48 -6.54 -9.42 6.57
C TYR A 48 -6.86 -7.94 6.80
N GLN A 49 -8.06 -7.61 7.31
CA GLN A 49 -8.42 -6.23 7.59
C GLN A 49 -7.56 -5.60 8.68
N ASP A 50 -7.26 -6.35 9.74
CA ASP A 50 -6.39 -5.85 10.81
C ASP A 50 -4.97 -5.59 10.28
N GLY A 51 -4.44 -6.52 9.50
CA GLY A 51 -3.14 -6.37 8.83
C GLY A 51 -3.12 -5.18 7.86
N LEU A 52 -4.12 -5.06 6.99
CA LEU A 52 -4.21 -3.97 6.02
C LEU A 52 -4.34 -2.61 6.72
N LYS A 53 -5.21 -2.49 7.73
CA LYS A 53 -5.36 -1.26 8.52
C LYS A 53 -4.06 -0.88 9.21
N LEU A 54 -3.38 -1.85 9.84
CA LEU A 54 -2.08 -1.62 10.47
C LEU A 54 -1.05 -1.04 9.49
N HIS A 55 -0.93 -1.61 8.29
CA HIS A 55 0.04 -1.15 7.30
C HIS A 55 -0.33 0.23 6.72
N ILE A 56 -1.62 0.51 6.50
CA ILE A 56 -2.09 1.85 6.10
C ILE A 56 -1.78 2.87 7.20
N THR A 57 -2.11 2.57 8.46
CA THR A 57 -1.81 3.46 9.60
C THR A 57 -0.31 3.69 9.75
N HIS A 58 0.51 2.66 9.57
CA HIS A 58 1.97 2.80 9.63
C HIS A 58 2.50 3.70 8.50
N LEU A 59 2.00 3.54 7.28
CA LEU A 59 2.33 4.43 6.16
C LEU A 59 1.96 5.88 6.47
N LEU A 60 0.74 6.12 6.96
CA LEU A 60 0.25 7.45 7.33
C LEU A 60 1.07 8.07 8.46
N TYR A 61 1.45 7.28 9.47
CA TYR A 61 2.30 7.74 10.56
C TYR A 61 3.65 8.24 10.08
N LYS A 62 4.23 7.63 9.03
CA LYS A 62 5.48 8.08 8.41
C LYS A 62 5.30 9.27 7.46
N LEU A 63 4.10 9.46 6.89
CA LEU A 63 3.77 10.52 5.91
C LEU A 63 3.29 11.83 6.53
N ILE A 64 2.39 11.77 7.52
CA ILE A 64 1.70 12.95 8.08
C ILE A 64 2.67 13.93 8.76
N PRO A 65 3.66 13.50 9.58
CA PRO A 65 4.60 14.41 10.22
C PRO A 65 5.41 15.25 9.22
N LYS A 66 5.53 14.79 7.97
CA LYS A 66 6.29 15.51 6.92
C LYS A 66 5.47 16.61 6.25
N ASN A 67 4.17 16.39 6.09
CA ASN A 67 3.25 17.40 5.59
C ASN A 67 1.79 16.99 5.89
N ALA A 68 1.11 17.74 6.76
CA ALA A 68 -0.29 17.48 7.10
C ALA A 68 -1.24 17.56 5.89
N GLN A 69 -0.85 18.24 4.79
CA GLN A 69 -1.64 18.32 3.55
C GLN A 69 -1.84 16.96 2.89
N TRP A 70 -1.04 15.94 3.23
CA TRP A 70 -1.23 14.58 2.72
C TRP A 70 -2.60 14.01 3.10
N ALA A 71 -3.18 14.38 4.25
CA ALA A 71 -4.51 13.93 4.65
C ALA A 71 -5.62 14.37 3.66
N ASN A 72 -5.44 15.52 3.01
CA ASN A 72 -6.39 16.07 2.05
C ASN A 72 -6.17 15.54 0.62
N LYS A 73 -5.14 14.72 0.38
CA LYS A 73 -4.89 14.19 -0.96
C LYS A 73 -5.86 13.04 -1.25
N PRO A 74 -6.51 13.03 -2.42
CA PRO A 74 -7.55 12.05 -2.74
C PRO A 74 -7.03 10.60 -2.70
N LYS A 75 -5.78 10.36 -3.10
CA LYS A 75 -5.15 9.03 -3.03
C LYS A 75 -5.00 8.53 -1.58
N VAL A 76 -4.68 9.43 -0.65
CA VAL A 76 -4.54 9.09 0.78
C VAL A 76 -5.91 8.80 1.38
N ASN A 77 -6.92 9.60 1.01
CA ASN A 77 -8.30 9.35 1.41
C ASN A 77 -8.83 8.01 0.85
N MET A 78 -8.52 7.68 -0.41
CA MET A 78 -8.87 6.37 -0.99
C MET A 78 -8.20 5.21 -0.25
N LEU A 79 -6.93 5.34 0.14
CA LEU A 79 -6.22 4.33 0.95
C LEU A 79 -6.89 4.12 2.31
N LEU A 80 -7.34 5.19 2.98
CA LEU A 80 -8.05 5.09 4.25
C LEU A 80 -9.35 4.29 4.15
N HIS A 81 -10.08 4.43 3.05
CA HIS A 81 -11.35 3.72 2.82
C HIS A 81 -11.15 2.33 2.19
N LEU A 82 -9.95 1.99 1.74
CA LEU A 82 -9.66 0.72 1.08
C LEU A 82 -10.06 -0.52 1.88
N PRO A 83 -9.82 -0.61 3.21
CA PRO A 83 -10.26 -1.77 4.00
C PRO A 83 -11.78 -1.98 3.96
N ASP A 84 -12.56 -0.91 4.00
CA ASP A 84 -14.02 -0.97 3.94
C ASP A 84 -14.51 -1.34 2.54
N SER A 85 -13.86 -0.83 1.50
CA SER A 85 -14.11 -1.24 0.12
C SER A 85 -13.84 -2.72 -0.07
N ILE A 86 -12.71 -3.25 0.41
CA ILE A 86 -12.35 -4.66 0.26
C ILE A 86 -13.29 -5.56 1.06
N LYS A 87 -13.75 -5.10 2.25
CA LYS A 87 -14.78 -5.79 3.02
C LYS A 87 -16.06 -6.02 2.22
N ARG A 88 -16.47 -5.01 1.44
CA ARG A 88 -17.77 -4.98 0.76
C ARG A 88 -17.71 -5.61 -0.63
N PHE A 89 -16.63 -5.40 -1.36
CA PHE A 89 -16.53 -5.72 -2.78
C PHE A 89 -15.52 -6.84 -3.08
N GLY A 90 -14.72 -7.25 -2.11
CA GLY A 90 -13.67 -8.25 -2.31
C GLY A 90 -12.31 -7.63 -2.67
N PRO A 91 -11.31 -8.47 -3.00
CA PRO A 91 -9.93 -8.04 -3.18
C PRO A 91 -9.77 -6.98 -4.28
N ALA A 92 -9.04 -5.90 -3.97
CA ALA A 92 -8.84 -4.78 -4.90
C ALA A 92 -8.20 -5.19 -6.23
N SER A 93 -7.37 -6.23 -6.25
CA SER A 93 -6.75 -6.76 -7.47
C SER A 93 -7.75 -7.19 -8.53
N GLN A 94 -8.97 -7.60 -8.13
CA GLN A 94 -10.02 -8.07 -9.04
C GLN A 94 -10.66 -6.93 -9.85
N PHE A 95 -10.46 -5.69 -9.42
CA PHE A 95 -11.00 -4.49 -10.05
C PHE A 95 -9.93 -3.71 -10.82
N SER A 96 -8.71 -4.24 -10.93
CA SER A 96 -7.66 -3.62 -11.76
C SER A 96 -8.02 -3.76 -13.24
N THR A 97 -7.96 -2.67 -13.99
CA THR A 97 -8.28 -2.63 -15.42
C THR A 97 -7.17 -3.19 -16.32
N GLU A 98 -5.99 -3.45 -15.76
CA GLU A 98 -4.98 -4.27 -16.43
C GLU A 98 -5.38 -5.75 -16.35
N LYS A 99 -5.37 -6.44 -17.50
CA LYS A 99 -5.56 -7.90 -17.52
C LYS A 99 -4.46 -8.56 -16.69
N VAL A 100 -4.87 -9.19 -15.59
CA VAL A 100 -4.02 -10.02 -14.71
C VAL A 100 -3.62 -11.32 -15.41
#